data_AF-G8S5F9-F1
#
_entry.id   AF-G8S5F9-F1
#
_cell.length_a   1.000
_cell.length_b   1.000
_cell.length_c   1.000
_cell.angle_alpha   90.00
_cell.angle_beta   90.00
_cell.angle_gamma   90.00
#
_symmetry.space_group_name_H-M   'P 1'
#
loop_
_entity.id
_entity.type
_entity.pdbx_description
1 polymer ?
#
loop_
_entity_poly.entity_id
_entity_poly.type
_entity_poly.pdbx_seq_one_letter_code
_entity_poly.pdbx_strand_id
1 'polypeptide(L)'
;MFGHTKRVLLPSIVLLTAACASPHPTLLPADVRSMAQGADGAAVLRLAETILVGRCMRNAGFEYPLDPAEARRELAATPPPASLESAWQDDDEKRAAAGPTSPPPESPQPRTDLDRYVEGLDPGRVQAFTTALYGDQTTGPWVRVEMPIGTVRQSRAGCQSDAQRRLYGDLDAYLRGRITQDNLNPIIQARVTGDAAFTAAEGRWRTCMAKEHWPVADQAELDTRVAKANENLPPEQQKERSRDAAVLSARCNRQTGLSATARRLIPVAERRVLADLSPQLTDLSRRQQAALPYARRLLDGEDA
;
A
#
# COMPACT_ATOMS: atom_id res chain seq x y z
N MET A 1 4.10 67.56 64.71
CA MET A 1 2.87 67.41 63.90
C MET A 1 3.27 67.32 62.44
N PHE A 2 2.84 66.24 61.78
CA PHE A 2 2.87 65.93 60.34
C PHE A 2 4.23 65.78 59.62
N GLY A 3 4.63 64.51 59.46
CA GLY A 3 5.50 64.07 58.38
C GLY A 3 4.73 63.92 57.07
N HIS A 4 5.42 64.10 55.94
CA HIS A 4 4.92 63.77 54.60
C HIS A 4 5.96 62.94 53.86
N THR A 5 5.65 61.65 53.77
CA THR A 5 6.40 60.61 53.05
C THR A 5 6.11 60.75 51.55
N LYS A 6 7.14 61.00 50.73
CA LYS A 6 7.03 60.94 49.26
C LYS A 6 6.85 59.48 48.83
N ARG A 7 5.68 59.13 48.29
CA ARG A 7 5.45 57.87 47.57
C ARG A 7 5.91 58.02 46.12
N VAL A 8 6.95 57.28 45.74
CA VAL A 8 7.37 57.07 44.35
C VAL A 8 6.47 55.99 43.77
N LEU A 9 5.71 56.32 42.71
CA LEU A 9 4.96 55.35 41.91
C LEU A 9 5.94 54.62 40.98
N LEU A 10 6.16 53.34 41.23
CA LEU A 10 6.78 52.41 40.28
C LEU A 10 5.72 51.95 39.26
N PRO A 11 6.00 51.98 37.95
CA PRO A 11 5.12 51.37 36.97
C PRO A 11 5.25 49.85 37.04
N SER A 12 4.16 49.18 37.43
CA SER A 12 4.03 47.73 37.34
C SER A 12 4.03 47.31 35.87
N ILE A 13 5.18 46.85 35.37
CA ILE A 13 5.29 46.15 34.10
C ILE A 13 4.63 44.78 34.28
N VAL A 14 3.44 44.61 33.71
CA VAL A 14 2.78 43.31 33.57
C VAL A 14 3.48 42.59 32.41
N LEU A 15 4.42 41.70 32.73
CA LEU A 15 4.92 40.70 31.79
C LEU A 15 3.81 39.70 31.51
N LEU A 16 3.12 39.87 30.38
CA LEU A 16 2.33 38.82 29.75
C LEU A 16 3.30 37.73 29.27
N THR A 17 3.54 36.73 30.12
CA THR A 17 4.12 35.47 29.68
C THR A 17 3.10 34.79 28.78
N ALA A 18 3.22 35.00 27.47
CA ALA A 18 2.61 34.13 26.48
C ALA A 18 3.21 32.74 26.73
N ALA A 19 2.47 31.88 27.43
CA ALA A 19 2.79 30.48 27.51
C ALA A 19 2.67 29.94 26.07
N CYS A 20 3.79 29.77 25.40
CA CYS A 20 3.88 28.89 24.25
C CYS A 20 3.45 27.50 24.76
N ALA A 21 2.17 27.17 24.60
CA ALA A 21 1.68 25.82 24.74
C ALA A 21 2.46 25.01 23.71
N SER A 22 3.50 24.33 24.16
CA SER A 22 4.21 23.35 23.35
C SER A 22 3.15 22.35 22.90
N PRO A 23 3.01 22.05 21.60
CA PRO A 23 2.02 21.09 21.15
C PRO A 23 2.32 19.78 21.88
N HIS A 24 1.42 19.38 22.80
CA HIS A 24 1.57 18.13 23.50
C HIS A 24 1.67 17.01 22.47
N PRO A 25 2.62 16.07 22.60
CA PRO A 25 2.60 14.89 21.77
C PRO A 25 1.23 14.26 21.93
N THR A 26 0.51 14.06 20.83
CA THR A 26 -0.77 13.36 20.85
C THR A 26 -0.48 11.95 21.34
N LEU A 27 -0.61 11.73 22.64
CA LEU A 27 -0.41 10.43 23.25
C LEU A 27 -1.51 9.52 22.73
N LEU A 28 -1.13 8.34 22.26
CA LEU A 28 -2.10 7.33 21.87
C LEU A 28 -3.05 7.04 23.04
N PRO A 29 -4.35 6.82 22.75
CA PRO A 29 -5.29 6.34 23.76
C PRO A 29 -4.74 5.11 24.50
N ALA A 30 -5.00 5.02 25.81
CA ALA A 30 -4.44 3.98 26.66
C ALA A 30 -4.80 2.56 26.19
N ASP A 31 -5.99 2.40 25.62
CA ASP A 31 -6.44 1.15 25.02
C ASP A 31 -5.65 0.76 23.76
N VAL A 32 -5.31 1.72 22.90
CA VAL A 32 -4.44 1.48 21.72
C VAL A 32 -3.04 1.04 22.15
N ARG A 33 -2.49 1.65 23.21
CA ARG A 33 -1.20 1.24 23.78
C ARG A 33 -1.25 -0.19 24.34
N SER A 34 -2.31 -0.50 25.09
CA SER A 34 -2.53 -1.86 25.62
C SER A 34 -2.61 -2.92 24.51
N MET A 35 -3.35 -2.64 23.43
CA MET A 35 -3.44 -3.55 22.28
C MET A 35 -2.07 -3.79 21.62
N ALA A 36 -1.23 -2.77 21.52
CA ALA A 36 0.09 -2.89 20.90
C ALA A 36 1.03 -3.86 21.63
N GLN A 37 0.84 -4.09 22.93
CA GLN A 37 1.68 -5.00 23.72
C GLN A 37 1.48 -6.48 23.33
N GLY A 38 0.29 -6.84 22.85
CA GLY A 38 -0.07 -8.19 22.40
C GLY A 38 -0.21 -8.34 20.88
N ALA A 39 -0.04 -7.26 20.12
CA ALA A 39 -0.26 -7.25 18.68
C ALA A 39 0.88 -7.91 17.89
N ASP A 40 0.57 -8.27 16.64
CA ASP A 40 1.57 -8.72 15.68
C ASP A 40 2.65 -7.66 15.45
N GLY A 41 3.90 -8.11 15.31
CA GLY A 41 5.05 -7.21 15.15
C GLY A 41 4.92 -6.29 13.92
N ALA A 42 4.32 -6.77 12.82
CA ALA A 42 4.14 -5.94 11.63
C ALA A 42 3.11 -4.83 11.87
N ALA A 43 2.05 -5.10 12.64
CA ALA A 43 1.07 -4.07 13.02
C ALA A 43 1.71 -2.99 13.91
N VAL A 44 2.53 -3.40 14.88
CA VAL A 44 3.29 -2.47 15.75
C VAL A 44 4.22 -1.59 14.93
N LEU A 45 4.95 -2.16 13.96
CA LEU A 45 5.85 -1.41 13.07
C LEU A 45 5.09 -0.40 12.19
N ARG A 46 3.96 -0.80 11.60
CA ARG A 46 3.13 0.09 10.78
C ARG A 46 2.62 1.27 11.60
N LEU A 47 2.08 1.02 12.79
CA LEU A 47 1.61 2.10 13.66
C LEU A 47 2.75 3.03 14.12
N ALA A 48 3.93 2.48 14.43
CA ALA A 48 5.10 3.28 14.77
C ALA A 48 5.55 4.19 13.61
N GLU A 49 5.56 3.65 12.38
CA GLU A 49 5.86 4.43 11.17
C GLU A 49 4.86 5.58 11.00
N THR A 50 3.55 5.32 11.14
CA THR A 50 2.49 6.34 11.07
C THR A 50 2.69 7.47 12.09
N ILE A 51 3.07 7.14 13.32
CA ILE A 51 3.38 8.15 14.36
C ILE A 51 4.58 9.01 13.96
N LEU A 52 5.65 8.39 13.46
CA LEU A 52 6.85 9.11 13.03
C LEU A 52 6.59 10.01 11.83
N VAL A 53 5.81 9.52 10.85
CA VAL A 53 5.35 10.32 9.72
C VAL A 53 4.56 11.52 10.22
N GLY A 54 3.60 11.30 11.13
CA GLY A 54 2.77 12.39 11.64
C GLY A 54 3.57 13.45 12.41
N ARG A 55 4.61 13.05 13.16
CA ARG A 55 5.53 14.01 13.79
C ARG A 55 6.26 14.87 12.76
N CYS A 56 6.78 14.25 11.70
CA CYS A 56 7.45 14.98 10.64
C CYS A 56 6.49 15.92 9.90
N MET A 57 5.28 15.46 9.58
CA MET A 57 4.27 16.27 8.87
C MET A 57 3.85 17.49 9.69
N ARG A 58 3.70 17.35 11.01
CA ARG A 58 3.45 18.49 11.90
C ARG A 58 4.58 19.51 11.87
N ASN A 59 5.84 19.05 11.87
CA ASN A 59 6.98 19.94 11.73
C ASN A 59 7.02 20.64 10.36
N ALA A 60 6.45 20.01 9.32
CA ALA A 60 6.27 20.60 8.00
C ALA A 60 5.03 21.51 7.88
N GLY A 61 4.28 21.72 8.96
CA GLY A 61 3.10 22.59 8.99
C GLY A 61 1.80 21.94 8.51
N PHE A 62 1.73 20.60 8.53
CA PHE A 62 0.55 19.83 8.17
C PHE A 62 0.06 18.98 9.33
N GLU A 63 -1.25 18.81 9.44
CA GLU A 63 -1.80 17.78 10.29
C GLU A 63 -1.66 16.42 9.61
N TYR A 64 -1.55 15.39 10.44
CA TYR A 64 -1.52 14.01 10.00
C TYR A 64 -2.26 13.21 11.07
N PRO A 65 -3.60 13.30 11.08
CA PRO A 65 -4.41 12.71 12.14
C PRO A 65 -4.26 11.19 12.11
N LEU A 66 -4.05 10.63 13.30
CA LEU A 66 -4.09 9.19 13.51
C LEU A 66 -5.45 8.84 14.09
N ASP A 67 -6.31 8.20 13.32
CA ASP A 67 -7.63 7.74 13.78
C ASP A 67 -7.44 6.57 14.77
N PRO A 68 -7.86 6.69 16.04
CA PRO A 68 -7.79 5.58 16.99
C PRO A 68 -8.55 4.34 16.53
N ALA A 69 -9.65 4.48 15.77
CA ALA A 69 -10.37 3.35 15.22
C ALA A 69 -9.55 2.61 14.16
N GLU A 70 -8.84 3.36 13.30
CA GLU A 70 -7.88 2.80 12.34
C GLU A 70 -6.73 2.09 13.05
N ALA A 71 -6.12 2.73 14.06
CA ALA A 71 -5.06 2.11 14.85
C ALA A 71 -5.50 0.80 15.52
N ARG A 72 -6.73 0.72 16.04
CA ARG A 72 -7.28 -0.53 16.61
C ARG A 72 -7.47 -1.61 15.54
N ARG A 73 -8.01 -1.26 14.36
CA ARG A 73 -8.17 -2.20 13.25
C ARG A 73 -6.83 -2.76 12.81
N GLU A 74 -5.83 -1.89 12.69
CA GLU A 74 -4.46 -2.22 12.32
C GLU A 74 -3.83 -3.21 13.31
N LEU A 75 -3.93 -2.93 14.61
CA LEU A 75 -3.40 -3.78 15.69
C LEU A 75 -4.15 -5.12 15.82
N ALA A 76 -5.44 -5.16 15.48
CA ALA A 76 -6.25 -6.37 15.48
C ALA A 76 -6.14 -7.19 14.19
N ALA A 77 -5.53 -6.64 13.13
CA ALA A 77 -5.47 -7.29 11.83
C ALA A 77 -4.59 -8.55 11.90
N THR A 78 -5.19 -9.70 11.58
CA THR A 78 -4.41 -10.88 11.20
C THR A 78 -4.01 -10.72 9.74
N PRO A 79 -2.72 -10.81 9.37
CA PRO A 79 -2.33 -10.74 7.98
C PRO A 79 -3.08 -11.83 7.21
N PRO A 80 -3.72 -11.49 6.07
CA PRO A 80 -4.38 -12.52 5.27
C PRO A 80 -3.35 -13.58 4.90
N PRO A 81 -3.75 -14.86 4.77
CA PRO A 81 -2.85 -15.87 4.23
C PRO A 81 -2.31 -15.35 2.90
N ALA A 82 -1.01 -15.48 2.66
CA ALA A 82 -0.40 -15.19 1.38
C ALA A 82 -0.88 -16.24 0.36
N SER A 83 -2.14 -16.17 -0.05
CA SER A 83 -2.60 -16.86 -1.24
C SER A 83 -2.16 -16.01 -2.42
N LEU A 84 -1.33 -16.59 -3.29
CA LEU A 84 -1.47 -16.26 -4.69
C LEU A 84 -2.89 -16.69 -5.09
N GLU A 85 -3.87 -15.80 -4.94
CA GLU A 85 -5.08 -15.97 -5.74
C GLU A 85 -4.61 -16.07 -7.19
N SER A 86 -5.06 -17.11 -7.87
CA SER A 86 -4.62 -17.35 -9.23
C SER A 86 -5.02 -16.14 -10.06
N ALA A 87 -4.03 -15.33 -10.45
CA ALA A 87 -4.19 -14.26 -11.44
C ALA A 87 -4.66 -14.78 -12.81
N TRP A 88 -4.87 -16.09 -12.93
CA TRP A 88 -5.30 -16.80 -14.12
C TRP A 88 -6.78 -17.12 -14.02
N GLN A 89 -7.50 -16.81 -15.09
CA GLN A 89 -8.94 -17.01 -15.16
C GLN A 89 -9.32 -18.45 -14.89
N ASP A 90 -10.50 -18.58 -14.31
CA ASP A 90 -11.11 -19.87 -14.10
C ASP A 90 -11.31 -20.59 -15.46
N ASP A 91 -11.00 -21.89 -15.49
CA ASP A 91 -11.37 -22.77 -16.61
C ASP A 91 -12.79 -23.35 -16.44
N ASP A 92 -13.46 -22.99 -15.33
CA ASP A 92 -14.87 -23.25 -15.07
C ASP A 92 -15.78 -22.22 -15.75
N GLU A 93 -16.42 -22.66 -16.85
CA GLU A 93 -17.45 -21.88 -17.57
C GLU A 93 -18.60 -21.43 -16.67
N LYS A 94 -18.99 -22.20 -15.63
CA LYS A 94 -20.06 -21.79 -14.71
C LYS A 94 -19.61 -20.66 -13.81
N ARG A 95 -18.37 -20.69 -13.33
CA ARG A 95 -17.81 -19.60 -12.53
C ARG A 95 -17.60 -18.36 -13.39
N ALA A 96 -17.09 -18.50 -14.62
CA ALA A 96 -16.99 -17.40 -15.57
C ALA A 96 -18.36 -16.80 -15.93
N ALA A 97 -19.39 -17.64 -16.08
CA ALA A 97 -20.77 -17.22 -16.33
C ALA A 97 -21.42 -16.46 -15.17
N ALA A 98 -20.94 -16.68 -13.93
CA ALA A 98 -21.38 -15.92 -12.77
C ALA A 98 -20.76 -14.51 -12.72
N GLY A 99 -19.86 -14.19 -13.66
CA GLY A 99 -18.98 -13.03 -13.60
C GLY A 99 -17.80 -13.31 -12.68
N PRO A 100 -16.80 -12.40 -12.61
CA PRO A 100 -15.79 -12.52 -11.58
C PRO A 100 -16.52 -12.61 -10.22
N THR A 101 -16.24 -13.65 -9.43
CA THR A 101 -16.23 -13.49 -7.97
C THR A 101 -15.08 -12.55 -7.66
N SER A 102 -15.16 -11.31 -8.12
CA SER A 102 -14.42 -10.25 -7.51
C SER A 102 -14.76 -10.36 -6.04
N PRO A 103 -13.79 -10.31 -5.11
CA PRO A 103 -14.15 -9.88 -3.77
C PRO A 103 -15.07 -8.65 -3.95
N PRO A 104 -16.22 -8.61 -3.26
CA PRO A 104 -17.16 -7.50 -3.41
C PRO A 104 -16.34 -6.22 -3.43
N PRO A 105 -16.55 -5.30 -4.41
CA PRO A 105 -15.70 -4.12 -4.59
C PRO A 105 -15.39 -3.62 -3.20
N GLU A 106 -14.11 -3.69 -2.82
CA GLU A 106 -13.67 -3.54 -1.45
C GLU A 106 -14.48 -2.38 -0.88
N SER A 107 -15.43 -2.70 0.02
CA SER A 107 -16.49 -1.76 0.37
C SER A 107 -15.79 -0.44 0.66
N PRO A 108 -16.13 0.66 -0.04
CA PRO A 108 -15.26 1.82 -0.13
C PRO A 108 -14.74 2.10 1.28
N GLN A 109 -13.42 1.89 1.45
CA GLN A 109 -12.80 1.95 2.76
C GLN A 109 -13.29 3.25 3.40
N PRO A 110 -13.87 3.19 4.60
CA PRO A 110 -14.49 4.37 5.19
C PRO A 110 -13.44 5.48 5.21
N ARG A 111 -13.79 6.65 4.67
CA ARG A 111 -12.84 7.77 4.55
C ARG A 111 -12.17 8.04 5.88
N THR A 112 -10.84 8.00 5.88
CA THR A 112 -10.04 8.23 7.07
C THR A 112 -10.11 9.70 7.47
N ASP A 113 -9.70 10.02 8.69
CA ASP A 113 -9.50 11.41 9.12
C ASP A 113 -8.47 12.12 8.21
N LEU A 114 -7.45 11.38 7.77
CA LEU A 114 -6.41 11.90 6.87
C LEU A 114 -6.98 12.26 5.49
N ASP A 115 -7.82 11.40 4.91
CA ASP A 115 -8.48 11.68 3.62
C ASP A 115 -9.28 12.97 3.70
N ARG A 116 -10.11 13.11 4.75
CA ARG A 116 -10.92 14.31 4.96
C ARG A 116 -10.07 15.56 5.17
N TYR A 117 -8.95 15.45 5.88
CA TYR A 117 -8.01 16.56 6.05
C TYR A 117 -7.43 17.00 4.70
N VAL A 118 -6.92 16.06 3.90
CA VAL A 118 -6.28 16.36 2.61
C VAL A 118 -7.28 16.93 1.60
N GLU A 119 -8.51 16.39 1.56
CA GLU A 119 -9.60 16.91 0.71
C GLU A 119 -10.00 18.35 1.07
N GLY A 120 -9.80 18.76 2.32
CA GLY A 120 -10.06 20.14 2.78
C GLY A 120 -8.95 21.14 2.45
N LEU A 121 -7.81 20.70 1.89
CA LEU A 121 -6.70 21.58 1.55
C LEU A 121 -6.91 22.25 0.18
N ASP A 122 -6.50 23.51 0.06
CA ASP A 122 -6.38 24.16 -1.25
C ASP A 122 -5.39 23.41 -2.16
N PRO A 123 -5.53 23.46 -3.50
CA PRO A 123 -4.68 22.68 -4.42
C PRO A 123 -3.17 22.89 -4.23
N GLY A 124 -2.74 24.13 -3.96
CA GLY A 124 -1.33 24.43 -3.67
C GLY A 124 -0.85 23.81 -2.36
N ARG A 125 -1.73 23.73 -1.35
CA ARG A 125 -1.46 23.03 -0.08
C ARG A 125 -1.47 21.51 -0.24
N VAL A 126 -2.31 20.95 -1.11
CA VAL A 126 -2.27 19.51 -1.46
C VAL A 126 -0.91 19.14 -2.06
N GLN A 127 -0.40 19.95 -2.98
CA GLN A 127 0.93 19.71 -3.57
C GLN A 127 2.04 19.82 -2.53
N ALA A 128 2.00 20.83 -1.66
CA ALA A 128 2.97 21.00 -0.58
C ALA A 128 2.89 19.86 0.45
N PHE A 129 1.68 19.39 0.78
CA PHE A 129 1.44 18.23 1.65
C PHE A 129 2.07 16.97 1.04
N THR A 130 1.78 16.72 -0.24
CA THR A 130 2.29 15.55 -0.98
C THR A 130 3.82 15.57 -1.04
N THR A 131 4.40 16.74 -1.28
CA THR A 131 5.86 16.92 -1.32
C THR A 131 6.48 16.74 0.07
N ALA A 132 5.85 17.23 1.13
CA ALA A 132 6.31 17.00 2.50
C ALA A 132 6.25 15.51 2.88
N LEU A 133 5.17 14.81 2.49
CA LEU A 133 4.96 13.40 2.83
C LEU A 133 5.91 12.48 2.06
N TYR A 134 5.96 12.62 0.74
CA TYR A 134 6.62 11.68 -0.17
C TYR A 134 7.90 12.22 -0.81
N GLY A 135 8.27 13.47 -0.56
CA GLY A 135 9.33 14.17 -1.29
C GLY A 135 8.90 14.61 -2.69
N ASP A 136 9.77 15.39 -3.36
CA ASP A 136 9.54 15.82 -4.75
C ASP A 136 9.57 14.61 -5.70
N GLN A 137 8.44 14.39 -6.40
CA GLN A 137 8.19 13.29 -7.34
C GLN A 137 8.92 13.41 -8.68
N THR A 138 9.52 14.57 -8.97
CA THR A 138 10.13 14.91 -10.25
C THR A 138 11.66 14.95 -10.17
N THR A 139 12.22 15.61 -9.16
CA THR A 139 13.68 15.90 -9.09
C THR A 139 14.41 15.31 -7.88
N GLY A 140 13.69 14.58 -7.00
CA GLY A 140 14.26 14.09 -5.74
C GLY A 140 15.40 13.06 -5.88
N PRO A 141 16.22 12.87 -4.84
CA PRO A 141 17.09 11.69 -4.78
C PRO A 141 16.24 10.41 -4.63
N TRP A 142 16.41 9.43 -5.51
CA TRP A 142 15.56 8.23 -5.59
C TRP A 142 16.27 6.95 -5.16
N VAL A 143 15.66 6.16 -4.27
CA VAL A 143 15.94 4.72 -4.24
C VAL A 143 15.26 4.11 -5.46
N ARG A 144 16.02 3.36 -6.26
CA ARG A 144 15.52 2.66 -7.45
C ARG A 144 15.75 1.17 -7.27
N VAL A 145 14.71 0.39 -7.53
CA VAL A 145 14.75 -1.06 -7.47
C VAL A 145 14.36 -1.56 -8.84
N GLU A 146 15.33 -2.14 -9.54
CA GLU A 146 15.11 -2.80 -10.83
C GLU A 146 14.50 -4.17 -10.59
N MET A 147 13.39 -4.45 -11.26
CA MET A 147 12.70 -5.73 -11.21
C MET A 147 12.36 -6.20 -12.63
N PRO A 148 12.07 -7.50 -12.83
CA PRO A 148 11.63 -8.00 -14.13
C PRO A 148 10.38 -7.28 -14.69
N ILE A 149 9.56 -6.71 -13.81
CA ILE A 149 8.34 -5.96 -14.15
C ILE A 149 8.57 -4.46 -14.39
N GLY A 150 9.81 -3.99 -14.30
CA GLY A 150 10.19 -2.58 -14.44
C GLY A 150 10.87 -2.01 -13.18
N THR A 151 11.11 -0.70 -13.20
CA THR A 151 11.78 0.01 -12.11
C THR A 151 10.75 0.63 -11.17
N VAL A 152 10.78 0.27 -9.89
CA VAL A 152 10.05 1.00 -8.84
C VAL A 152 11.00 1.99 -8.18
N ARG A 153 10.49 3.21 -7.95
CA ARG A 153 11.24 4.29 -7.31
C ARG A 153 10.50 4.84 -6.10
N GLN A 154 11.24 5.18 -5.06
CA GLN A 154 10.75 5.94 -3.91
C GLN A 154 11.76 7.02 -3.55
N SER A 155 11.27 8.19 -3.17
CA SER A 155 12.11 9.33 -2.80
C SER A 155 12.89 9.02 -1.54
N ARG A 156 14.14 9.47 -1.43
CA ARG A 156 14.91 9.44 -0.18
C ARG A 156 14.54 10.57 0.78
N ALA A 157 13.78 11.55 0.29
CA ALA A 157 13.29 12.71 1.02
C ALA A 157 11.80 12.58 1.33
N GLY A 158 11.32 13.37 2.27
CA GLY A 158 9.93 13.38 2.72
C GLY A 158 9.75 12.61 4.03
N CYS A 159 8.63 12.89 4.70
CA CYS A 159 8.34 12.38 6.03
C CYS A 159 8.21 10.86 6.08
N GLN A 160 7.74 10.21 5.01
CA GLN A 160 7.71 8.75 4.94
C GLN A 160 9.13 8.16 4.99
N SER A 161 10.02 8.67 4.14
CA SER A 161 11.40 8.17 4.06
C SER A 161 12.22 8.50 5.31
N ASP A 162 11.95 9.62 5.97
CA ASP A 162 12.55 9.96 7.26
C ASP A 162 12.06 9.03 8.38
N ALA A 163 10.76 8.71 8.42
CA ALA A 163 10.22 7.74 9.37
C ALA A 163 10.84 6.35 9.18
N GLN A 164 10.89 5.88 7.93
CA GLN A 164 11.48 4.58 7.59
C GLN A 164 12.98 4.52 7.91
N ARG A 165 13.73 5.58 7.65
CA ARG A 165 15.16 5.66 8.02
C ARG A 165 15.35 5.59 9.54
N ARG A 166 14.51 6.28 10.31
CA ARG A 166 14.56 6.23 11.78
C ARG A 166 14.20 4.85 12.32
N LEU A 167 13.22 4.19 11.72
CA LEU A 167 12.71 2.91 12.22
C LEU A 167 13.61 1.74 11.81
N TYR A 168 14.09 1.70 10.56
CA TYR A 168 14.78 0.55 9.96
C TYR A 168 16.26 0.78 9.64
N GLY A 169 16.78 1.99 9.90
CA GLY A 169 18.18 2.36 9.69
C GLY A 169 18.50 2.70 8.23
N ASP A 170 19.31 1.86 7.58
CA ASP A 170 19.66 2.04 6.16
C ASP A 170 18.42 1.94 5.26
N LEU A 171 17.95 3.12 4.82
CA LEU A 171 16.75 3.30 4.01
C LEU A 171 16.85 2.58 2.66
N ASP A 172 18.01 2.62 2.01
CA ASP A 172 18.17 2.05 0.67
C ASP A 172 18.01 0.52 0.71
N ALA A 173 18.63 -0.11 1.70
CA ALA A 173 18.50 -1.55 1.91
C ALA A 173 17.09 -1.94 2.37
N TYR A 174 16.49 -1.19 3.30
CA TYR A 174 15.11 -1.41 3.72
C TYR A 174 14.14 -1.33 2.54
N LEU A 175 14.22 -0.26 1.73
CA LEU A 175 13.32 -0.05 0.60
C LEU A 175 13.51 -1.10 -0.50
N ARG A 176 14.74 -1.53 -0.78
CA ARG A 176 14.99 -2.65 -1.70
C ARG A 176 14.27 -3.91 -1.23
N GLY A 177 14.41 -4.26 0.05
CA GLY A 177 13.72 -5.41 0.63
C GLY A 177 12.20 -5.26 0.58
N ARG A 178 11.67 -4.12 1.05
CA ARG A 178 10.23 -3.84 1.12
C ARG A 178 9.59 -3.87 -0.26
N ILE A 179 10.13 -3.13 -1.22
CA ILE A 179 9.63 -3.12 -2.61
C ILE A 179 9.67 -4.53 -3.19
N THR A 180 10.72 -5.30 -2.93
CA THR A 180 10.81 -6.70 -3.37
C THR A 180 9.70 -7.56 -2.77
N GLN A 181 9.45 -7.45 -1.46
CA GLN A 181 8.38 -8.17 -0.76
C GLN A 181 7.01 -7.81 -1.34
N ASP A 182 6.72 -6.51 -1.49
CA ASP A 182 5.43 -6.02 -1.97
C ASP A 182 5.15 -6.40 -3.45
N ASN A 183 6.20 -6.77 -4.21
CA ASN A 183 6.11 -7.13 -5.62
C ASN A 183 6.35 -8.62 -5.90
N LEU A 184 6.36 -9.48 -4.88
CA LEU A 184 6.55 -10.94 -5.08
C LEU A 184 5.54 -11.52 -6.08
N ASN A 185 4.26 -11.17 -5.97
CA ASN A 185 3.21 -11.73 -6.82
C ASN A 185 3.40 -11.34 -8.31
N PRO A 186 3.58 -10.06 -8.67
CA PRO A 186 3.92 -9.68 -10.03
C PRO A 186 5.20 -10.34 -10.58
N ILE A 187 6.24 -10.49 -9.75
CA ILE A 187 7.50 -11.14 -10.16
C ILE A 187 7.26 -12.63 -10.47
N ILE A 188 6.47 -13.32 -9.65
CA ILE A 188 6.08 -14.72 -9.86
C ILE A 188 5.25 -14.83 -11.14
N GLN A 189 4.27 -13.95 -11.34
CA GLN A 189 3.43 -13.91 -12.53
C GLN A 189 4.27 -13.71 -13.80
N ALA A 190 5.21 -12.75 -13.80
CA ALA A 190 6.11 -12.50 -14.93
C ALA A 190 6.96 -13.73 -15.27
N ARG A 191 7.38 -14.50 -14.26
CA ARG A 191 8.14 -15.74 -14.47
C ARG A 191 7.27 -16.86 -15.04
N VAL A 192 5.99 -16.92 -14.68
CA VAL A 192 5.03 -17.88 -15.26
C VAL A 192 4.73 -17.52 -16.71
N THR A 193 4.44 -16.26 -17.01
CA THR A 193 4.10 -15.82 -18.39
C THR A 193 5.27 -15.88 -19.35
N GLY A 194 6.49 -15.65 -18.85
CA GLY A 194 7.71 -15.80 -19.61
C GLY A 194 8.16 -17.25 -19.83
N ASP A 195 7.50 -18.25 -19.22
CA ASP A 195 7.84 -19.66 -19.43
C ASP A 195 7.33 -20.15 -20.79
N ALA A 196 8.19 -20.83 -21.55
CA ALA A 196 7.86 -21.31 -22.89
C ALA A 196 6.62 -22.23 -22.92
N ALA A 197 6.37 -23.01 -21.85
CA ALA A 197 5.18 -23.86 -21.77
C ALA A 197 3.91 -23.02 -21.63
N PHE A 198 3.97 -21.91 -20.89
CA PHE A 198 2.86 -20.97 -20.78
C PHE A 198 2.61 -20.27 -22.12
N THR A 199 3.65 -19.69 -22.73
CA THR A 199 3.53 -19.01 -24.03
C THR A 199 2.96 -19.93 -25.11
N ALA A 200 3.34 -21.22 -25.12
CA ALA A 200 2.78 -22.20 -26.03
C ALA A 200 1.28 -22.48 -25.76
N ALA A 201 0.87 -22.53 -24.49
CA ALA A 201 -0.54 -22.69 -24.12
C ALA A 201 -1.38 -21.46 -24.49
N GLU A 202 -0.85 -20.26 -24.25
CA GLU A 202 -1.48 -18.99 -24.63
C GLU A 202 -1.61 -18.88 -26.16
N GLY A 203 -0.61 -19.33 -26.92
CA GLY A 203 -0.72 -19.44 -28.39
C GLY A 203 -1.89 -20.32 -28.86
N ARG A 204 -2.12 -21.45 -28.19
CA ARG A 204 -3.29 -22.31 -28.47
C ARG A 204 -4.59 -21.63 -28.07
N TRP A 205 -4.63 -20.97 -26.91
CA TRP A 205 -5.79 -20.20 -26.44
C TRP A 205 -6.17 -19.11 -27.45
N ARG A 206 -5.21 -18.30 -27.90
CA ARG A 206 -5.43 -17.28 -28.95
C ARG A 206 -6.01 -17.86 -30.22
N THR A 207 -5.50 -19.02 -30.64
CA THR A 207 -6.00 -19.72 -31.83
C THR A 207 -7.46 -20.16 -31.64
N CYS A 208 -7.84 -20.62 -30.44
CA CYS A 208 -9.23 -20.92 -30.11
C CYS A 208 -10.11 -19.67 -30.16
N MET A 209 -9.70 -18.59 -29.47
CA MET A 209 -10.44 -17.33 -29.45
C MET A 209 -10.63 -16.75 -30.86
N ALA A 210 -9.61 -16.82 -31.72
CA ALA A 210 -9.70 -16.39 -33.11
C ALA A 210 -10.71 -17.20 -33.95
N LYS A 211 -10.82 -18.52 -33.72
CA LYS A 211 -11.84 -19.36 -34.36
C LYS A 211 -13.26 -18.99 -33.94
N GLU A 212 -13.39 -18.47 -32.73
CA GLU A 212 -14.64 -17.99 -32.15
C GLU A 212 -14.88 -16.49 -32.46
N HIS A 213 -14.17 -15.94 -33.46
CA HIS A 213 -14.27 -14.54 -33.91
C HIS A 213 -13.83 -13.48 -32.90
N TRP A 214 -13.01 -13.86 -31.92
CA TRP A 214 -12.37 -12.95 -30.96
C TRP A 214 -10.83 -13.00 -31.07
N PRO A 215 -10.22 -12.46 -32.15
CA PRO A 215 -8.77 -12.50 -32.31
C PRO A 215 -8.09 -11.51 -31.35
N VAL A 216 -7.56 -12.00 -30.23
CA VAL A 216 -6.88 -11.21 -29.18
C VAL A 216 -5.50 -11.80 -28.89
N ALA A 217 -4.57 -10.96 -28.45
CA ALA A 217 -3.20 -11.34 -28.08
C ALA A 217 -3.13 -11.98 -26.69
N ASP A 218 -3.96 -11.52 -25.77
CA ASP A 218 -3.99 -11.99 -24.40
C ASP A 218 -5.35 -11.67 -23.77
N GLN A 219 -5.49 -11.99 -22.49
CA GLN A 219 -6.71 -11.72 -21.73
C GLN A 219 -6.94 -10.21 -21.50
N ALA A 220 -5.88 -9.41 -21.30
CA ALA A 220 -6.02 -7.97 -21.07
C ALA A 220 -6.57 -7.26 -22.32
N GLU A 221 -6.18 -7.71 -23.52
CA GLU A 221 -6.77 -7.24 -24.76
C GLU A 221 -8.24 -7.65 -24.90
N LEU A 222 -8.62 -8.87 -24.50
CA LEU A 222 -10.02 -9.29 -24.48
C LEU A 222 -10.85 -8.37 -23.58
N ASP A 223 -10.42 -8.14 -22.35
CA ASP A 223 -11.11 -7.29 -21.38
C ASP A 223 -11.27 -5.86 -21.91
N THR A 224 -10.20 -5.30 -22.50
CA THR A 224 -10.22 -3.97 -23.12
C THR A 224 -11.20 -3.90 -24.28
N ARG A 225 -11.22 -4.91 -25.16
CA ARG A 225 -12.14 -4.95 -26.31
C ARG A 225 -13.59 -5.10 -25.87
N VAL A 226 -13.86 -5.92 -24.87
CA VAL A 226 -15.20 -6.11 -24.30
C VAL A 226 -15.68 -4.81 -23.65
N ALA A 227 -14.85 -4.17 -22.81
CA ALA A 227 -15.16 -2.90 -22.18
C ALA A 227 -15.50 -1.82 -23.23
N LYS A 228 -14.66 -1.68 -24.27
CA LYS A 228 -14.90 -0.74 -25.37
C LYS A 228 -16.19 -1.04 -26.14
N ALA A 229 -16.47 -2.33 -26.40
CA ALA A 229 -17.69 -2.74 -27.06
C ALA A 229 -18.96 -2.51 -26.21
N ASN A 230 -18.80 -2.31 -24.90
CA ASN A 230 -19.87 -2.11 -23.93
C ASN A 230 -20.19 -0.63 -23.66
N GLU A 231 -19.30 0.31 -23.98
CA GLU A 231 -19.41 1.75 -23.61
C GLU A 231 -20.78 2.38 -23.92
N ASN A 232 -21.43 1.96 -25.00
CA ASN A 232 -22.70 2.53 -25.48
C ASN A 232 -23.91 1.61 -25.31
N LEU A 233 -23.76 0.49 -24.60
CA LEU A 233 -24.84 -0.47 -24.38
C LEU A 233 -25.57 -0.20 -23.05
N PRO A 234 -26.87 -0.55 -22.93
CA PRO A 234 -27.55 -0.60 -21.63
C PRO A 234 -26.86 -1.57 -20.65
N PRO A 235 -26.87 -1.30 -19.33
CA PRO A 235 -26.16 -2.11 -18.34
C PRO A 235 -26.40 -3.62 -18.41
N GLU A 236 -27.65 -4.05 -18.66
CA GLU A 236 -27.98 -5.47 -18.78
C GLU A 236 -27.33 -6.13 -20.01
N GLN A 237 -27.25 -5.40 -21.14
CA GLN A 237 -26.55 -5.88 -22.35
C GLN A 237 -25.03 -5.89 -22.16
N GLN A 238 -24.48 -4.95 -21.39
CA GLN A 238 -23.05 -4.96 -21.03
C GLN A 238 -22.72 -6.19 -20.20
N LYS A 239 -23.55 -6.53 -19.20
CA LYS A 239 -23.39 -7.72 -18.36
C LYS A 239 -23.46 -8.99 -19.20
N GLU A 240 -24.47 -9.12 -20.06
CA GLU A 240 -24.65 -10.29 -20.92
C GLU A 240 -23.44 -10.48 -21.85
N ARG A 241 -23.00 -9.43 -22.56
CA ARG A 241 -21.83 -9.52 -23.45
C ARG A 241 -20.54 -9.84 -22.70
N SER A 242 -20.35 -9.27 -21.51
CA SER A 242 -19.17 -9.56 -20.68
C SER A 242 -19.16 -11.01 -20.20
N ARG A 243 -20.33 -11.51 -19.81
CA ARG A 243 -20.54 -12.92 -19.43
C ARG A 243 -20.21 -13.86 -20.59
N ASP A 244 -20.71 -13.57 -21.78
CA ASP A 244 -20.47 -14.41 -22.97
C ASP A 244 -18.98 -14.45 -23.33
N ALA A 245 -18.29 -13.31 -23.29
CA ALA A 245 -16.85 -13.26 -23.52
C ALA A 245 -16.06 -14.03 -22.45
N ALA A 246 -16.47 -13.95 -21.18
CA ALA A 246 -15.83 -14.69 -20.09
C ALA A 246 -16.03 -16.21 -20.23
N VAL A 247 -17.25 -16.66 -20.55
CA VAL A 247 -17.57 -18.08 -20.80
C VAL A 247 -16.76 -18.61 -21.98
N LEU A 248 -16.65 -17.83 -23.05
CA LEU A 248 -15.87 -18.18 -24.21
C LEU A 248 -14.37 -18.32 -23.87
N SER A 249 -13.81 -17.35 -23.15
CA SER A 249 -12.41 -17.42 -22.69
C SER A 249 -12.17 -18.65 -21.82
N ALA A 250 -13.04 -18.92 -20.84
CA ALA A 250 -12.95 -20.08 -19.96
C ALA A 250 -13.01 -21.41 -20.73
N ARG A 251 -13.87 -21.50 -21.74
CA ARG A 251 -13.93 -22.66 -22.64
C ARG A 251 -12.63 -22.86 -23.40
N CYS A 252 -12.13 -21.82 -24.06
CA CYS A 252 -10.86 -21.88 -24.79
C CYS A 252 -9.69 -22.20 -23.86
N ASN A 253 -9.70 -21.65 -22.64
CA ASN A 253 -8.71 -21.91 -21.60
C ASN A 253 -8.69 -23.41 -21.23
N ARG A 254 -9.85 -23.99 -20.92
CA ARG A 254 -9.99 -25.42 -20.60
C ARG A 254 -9.51 -26.30 -21.74
N GLN A 255 -9.93 -26.02 -22.98
CA GLN A 255 -9.56 -26.82 -24.15
C GLN A 255 -8.05 -26.80 -24.44
N THR A 256 -7.38 -25.70 -24.12
CA THR A 256 -5.97 -25.50 -24.46
C THR A 256 -5.02 -25.78 -23.30
N GLY A 257 -5.58 -25.98 -22.11
CA GLY A 257 -4.85 -26.27 -20.88
C GLY A 257 -4.06 -25.07 -20.35
N LEU A 258 -4.51 -23.84 -20.61
CA LEU A 258 -3.79 -22.62 -20.22
C LEU A 258 -3.72 -22.49 -18.69
N SER A 259 -4.84 -22.50 -17.98
CA SER A 259 -4.89 -22.43 -16.51
C SER A 259 -4.29 -23.67 -15.84
N ALA A 260 -4.42 -24.85 -16.43
CA ALA A 260 -3.72 -26.05 -15.95
C ALA A 260 -2.19 -25.90 -16.05
N THR A 261 -1.70 -25.31 -17.13
CA THR A 261 -0.27 -25.01 -17.32
C THR A 261 0.20 -23.97 -16.31
N ALA A 262 -0.55 -22.89 -16.12
CA ALA A 262 -0.23 -21.87 -15.12
C ALA A 262 -0.18 -22.43 -13.69
N ARG A 263 -1.19 -23.21 -13.28
CA ARG A 263 -1.23 -23.90 -11.97
C ARG A 263 -0.03 -24.81 -11.73
N ARG A 264 0.47 -25.47 -12.77
CA ARG A 264 1.69 -26.29 -12.69
C ARG A 264 2.96 -25.44 -12.53
N LEU A 265 3.01 -24.28 -13.20
CA LEU A 265 4.20 -23.41 -13.23
C LEU A 265 4.32 -22.54 -11.97
N ILE A 266 3.21 -22.09 -11.38
CA ILE A 266 3.19 -21.23 -10.19
C ILE A 266 4.11 -21.74 -9.06
N PRO A 267 3.98 -22.97 -8.54
CA PRO A 267 4.81 -23.42 -7.42
C PRO A 267 6.29 -23.56 -7.78
N VAL A 268 6.60 -23.76 -9.06
CA VAL A 268 7.99 -23.77 -9.55
C VAL A 268 8.54 -22.34 -9.60
N ALA A 269 7.75 -21.39 -10.08
CA ALA A 269 8.09 -19.98 -10.12
C ALA A 269 8.26 -19.41 -8.70
N GLU A 270 7.32 -19.66 -7.80
CA GLU A 270 7.37 -19.28 -6.38
C GLU A 270 8.68 -19.71 -5.73
N ARG A 271 9.01 -21.02 -5.79
CA ARG A 271 10.24 -21.54 -5.17
C ARG A 271 11.49 -20.87 -5.72
N ARG A 272 11.54 -20.64 -7.03
CA ARG A 272 12.70 -19.99 -7.68
C ARG A 272 12.79 -18.52 -7.27
N VAL A 273 11.68 -17.78 -7.31
CA VAL A 273 11.64 -16.37 -6.92
C VAL A 273 12.03 -16.21 -5.45
N LEU A 274 11.50 -17.04 -4.55
CA LEU A 274 11.85 -16.99 -3.13
C LEU A 274 13.31 -17.36 -2.87
N ALA A 275 13.87 -18.30 -3.63
CA ALA A 275 15.30 -18.62 -3.55
C ALA A 275 16.16 -17.45 -4.04
N ASP A 276 15.81 -16.88 -5.20
CA ASP A 276 16.53 -15.77 -5.83
C ASP A 276 16.50 -14.50 -4.95
N LEU A 277 15.41 -14.28 -4.20
CA LEU A 277 15.17 -13.10 -3.37
C LEU A 277 15.42 -13.34 -1.86
N SER A 278 15.85 -14.55 -1.48
CA SER A 278 16.05 -14.92 -0.07
C SER A 278 16.98 -13.96 0.69
N PRO A 279 18.12 -13.50 0.13
CA PRO A 279 18.98 -12.53 0.81
C PRO A 279 18.27 -11.21 1.14
N GLN A 280 17.50 -10.66 0.20
CA GLN A 280 16.78 -9.40 0.34
C GLN A 280 15.65 -9.53 1.38
N LEU A 281 14.90 -10.63 1.33
CA LEU A 281 13.80 -10.90 2.27
C LEU A 281 14.34 -11.17 3.69
N THR A 282 15.48 -11.84 3.80
CA THR A 282 16.15 -12.09 5.08
C THR A 282 16.67 -10.79 5.69
N ASP A 283 17.28 -9.91 4.90
CA ASP A 283 17.71 -8.59 5.36
C ASP A 283 16.53 -7.73 5.84
N LEU A 284 15.44 -7.72 5.06
CA LEU A 284 14.22 -7.02 5.44
C LEU A 284 13.66 -7.53 6.77
N SER A 285 13.53 -8.84 6.93
CA SER A 285 13.03 -9.45 8.16
C SER A 285 13.91 -9.09 9.36
N ARG A 286 15.24 -9.15 9.20
CA ARG A 286 16.20 -8.74 10.23
C ARG A 286 16.00 -7.28 10.64
N ARG A 287 15.82 -6.37 9.68
CA ARG A 287 15.59 -4.93 9.94
C ARG A 287 14.28 -4.68 10.68
N GLN A 288 13.20 -5.34 10.26
CA GLN A 288 11.90 -5.26 10.93
C GLN A 288 12.01 -5.76 12.38
N GLN A 289 12.66 -6.90 12.59
CA GLN A 289 12.88 -7.45 13.94
C GLN A 289 13.72 -6.50 14.81
N ALA A 290 14.79 -5.92 14.27
CA ALA A 290 15.64 -4.96 14.99
C ALA A 290 14.90 -3.65 15.34
N ALA A 291 13.89 -3.26 14.55
CA ALA A 291 13.09 -2.06 14.77
C ALA A 291 12.02 -2.22 15.87
N LEU A 292 11.56 -3.44 16.15
CA LEU A 292 10.46 -3.71 17.08
C LEU A 292 10.65 -3.12 18.49
N PRO A 293 11.83 -3.21 19.14
CA PRO A 293 12.02 -2.63 20.47
C PRO A 293 11.81 -1.11 20.49
N TYR A 294 12.31 -0.40 19.46
CA TYR A 294 12.11 1.04 19.34
C TYR A 294 10.65 1.40 19.02
N ALA A 295 10.02 0.65 18.13
CA ALA A 295 8.60 0.81 17.82
C ALA A 295 7.73 0.69 19.09
N ARG A 296 7.96 -0.34 19.92
CA ARG A 296 7.20 -0.53 21.17
C ARG A 296 7.34 0.65 22.13
N ARG A 297 8.57 1.11 22.40
CA ARG A 297 8.81 2.31 23.24
C ARG A 297 8.13 3.56 22.70
N LEU A 298 8.13 3.74 21.38
CA LEU A 298 7.44 4.85 20.73
C LEU A 298 5.93 4.81 21.00
N LEU A 299 5.32 3.62 20.94
CA LEU A 299 3.89 3.42 21.23
C LEU A 299 3.58 3.57 22.73
N ASP A 300 4.47 3.12 23.62
CA ASP A 300 4.32 3.28 25.07
C ASP A 300 4.43 4.75 25.51
N GLY A 301 5.05 5.59 24.68
CA GLY A 301 5.23 7.03 24.91
C GLY A 301 6.57 7.39 25.57
N GLU A 302 7.52 6.46 25.61
CA GLU A 302 8.84 6.64 26.23
C GLU A 302 9.79 7.47 25.34
N ASP A 303 9.56 7.42 24.03
CA ASP A 303 10.30 8.20 23.02
C ASP A 303 9.38 9.28 22.39
N ALA A 304 8.47 9.88 23.20
CA ALA A 304 7.48 10.90 22.78
C ALA A 304 8.07 12.28 22.47
#